data_AF-A0A1A2PQ73-F1
#
_entry.id   AF-A0A1A2PQ73-F1
#
_cell.length_a   1.000
_cell.length_b   1.000
_cell.length_c   1.000
_cell.angle_alpha   90.00
_cell.angle_beta   90.00
_cell.angle_gamma   90.00
#
_symmetry.space_group_name_H-M   'P 1'
#
loop_
_entity.id
_entity.type
_entity.pdbx_description
1 polymer ?
#
loop_
_entity_poly.entity_id
_entity_poly.type
_entity_poly.pdbx_seq_one_letter_code
_entity_poly.pdbx_strand_id
1 'polypeptide(L)'
;LVVLVVGTPALEVPLESAVRAMARRGFVVSRLTVVRPAGRGPLVLSAACGQPDRSAVVELYGPHQRSGGTLRQLWIKLRLRDTETGPLVTSMRRAVEHRALMTIAIGEVDLANTSTIAVATLDRGWILYSHQPPRGLPLTRCAQSTPVDRVWRSLRVLNGQQIAHGDLRGNEITVDDDAVLFGGFHSAEYGATDAQLQSDIAQLLVTTSALYDPKSAVAAAIDAFDRDTVLTASRRLTKVAVPRPIRRSIQDAGTVISAARAEVKRQTGADQIKPETITRFTRSQLIQLVLFGALVYVAYPFISTAPTFLSQLRTAHWWWALLGLAVSALTYVGAAAALWASADETVSFWKLSIAQVANTFAATTTPAGVGGLALSTRYLQKGGGLSAMRATTAVALQQSVQVIMHLLLLILFSTVAGASMNLSHFVPTATVLYLIAGVALGIIGTFLFVPKLRRWLATDVRPKLKEVTTDLVEVAREPQRLGLIVLGCAGTTLGAALALWTSVEAFGGGASFVTVTVVTMVGGTLASAAPTPGGVGAVEAALIGGLAAFGVPPAVGLPSVLLYRVLTCWLPVFAGWPVMRWLTRNEMI
;
A
#
# COMPACT_ATOMS: atom_id res chain seq x y z
N LEU A 1 11.48 27.41 8.44
CA LEU A 1 10.83 26.42 7.52
C LEU A 1 11.08 26.74 6.04
N VAL A 2 10.85 27.97 5.57
CA VAL A 2 11.12 28.39 4.17
C VAL A 2 12.59 28.25 3.76
N VAL A 3 13.55 28.66 4.61
CA VAL A 3 15.00 28.46 4.41
C VAL A 3 15.38 26.96 4.32
N LEU A 4 14.58 26.10 4.95
CA LEU A 4 14.76 24.65 4.96
C LEU A 4 14.21 23.98 3.69
N VAL A 5 13.32 24.65 2.95
CA VAL A 5 12.61 24.11 1.77
C VAL A 5 13.10 24.73 0.47
N VAL A 6 13.49 26.00 0.49
CA VAL A 6 13.79 26.81 -0.70
C VAL A 6 15.29 27.11 -0.84
N GLY A 7 16.03 27.13 0.28
CA GLY A 7 17.38 27.68 0.33
C GLY A 7 17.36 29.21 0.23
N THR A 8 18.41 29.88 0.73
CA THR A 8 18.59 31.33 0.57
C THR A 8 19.46 31.61 -0.67
N PRO A 9 19.12 32.59 -1.52
CA PRO A 9 20.06 33.07 -2.53
C PRO A 9 21.26 33.67 -1.81
N ALA A 10 22.46 33.15 -2.10
CA ALA A 10 23.67 33.67 -1.50
C ALA A 10 24.05 35.00 -2.19
N LEU A 11 24.20 36.06 -1.40
CA LEU A 11 24.45 37.42 -1.89
C LEU A 11 25.88 37.65 -2.39
N GLU A 12 26.86 36.83 -1.99
CA GLU A 12 28.25 36.92 -2.48
C GLU A 12 28.90 35.53 -2.56
N VAL A 13 29.49 35.22 -3.72
CA VAL A 13 30.20 33.96 -4.00
C VAL A 13 31.70 34.23 -3.86
N PRO A 14 32.45 33.47 -3.02
CA PRO A 14 33.88 33.73 -2.75
C PRO A 14 34.78 33.23 -3.89
N LEU A 15 34.68 33.85 -5.07
CA LEU A 15 35.40 33.45 -6.28
C LEU A 15 36.93 33.60 -6.15
N GLU A 16 37.41 34.66 -5.50
CA GLU A 16 38.86 34.86 -5.28
C GLU A 16 39.47 33.75 -4.44
N SER A 17 38.76 33.33 -3.38
CA SER A 17 39.20 32.22 -2.53
C SER A 17 39.16 30.89 -3.28
N ALA A 18 38.20 30.71 -4.19
CA ALA A 18 38.14 29.54 -5.08
C ALA A 18 39.33 29.50 -6.05
N VAL A 19 39.65 30.63 -6.70
CA VAL A 19 40.81 30.75 -7.61
C VAL A 19 42.11 30.48 -6.86
N ARG A 20 42.30 31.05 -5.66
CA ARG A 20 43.47 30.77 -4.81
C ARG A 20 43.57 29.29 -4.41
N ALA A 21 42.45 28.65 -4.10
CA ALA A 21 42.42 27.23 -3.77
C ALA A 21 42.84 26.34 -4.95
N MET A 22 42.40 26.67 -6.16
CA MET A 22 42.81 25.97 -7.39
C MET A 22 44.29 26.23 -7.73
N ALA A 23 44.77 27.47 -7.57
CA ALA A 23 46.16 27.83 -7.82
C ALA A 23 47.12 27.03 -6.92
N ARG A 24 46.77 26.82 -5.65
CA ARG A 24 47.55 25.95 -4.72
C ARG A 24 47.66 24.50 -5.16
N ARG A 25 46.78 24.04 -6.05
CA ARG A 25 46.79 22.70 -6.66
C ARG A 25 47.35 22.71 -8.08
N GLY A 26 48.04 23.79 -8.47
CA GLY A 26 48.70 23.89 -9.78
C GLY A 26 47.74 24.15 -10.94
N PHE A 27 46.56 24.72 -10.69
CA PHE A 27 45.61 25.16 -11.70
C PHE A 27 45.40 26.68 -11.58
N VAL A 28 46.07 27.45 -12.43
CA VAL A 28 45.97 28.92 -12.45
C VAL A 28 44.81 29.32 -13.37
N VAL A 29 43.74 29.84 -12.77
CA VAL A 29 42.51 30.20 -13.49
C VAL A 29 42.70 31.54 -14.22
N SER A 30 42.49 31.56 -15.54
CA SER A 30 42.53 32.77 -16.37
C SER A 30 41.14 33.35 -16.65
N ARG A 31 40.11 32.51 -16.68
CA ARG A 31 38.71 32.90 -16.92
C ARG A 31 37.75 31.94 -16.22
N LEU A 32 36.68 32.49 -15.64
CA LEU A 32 35.53 31.74 -15.14
C LEU A 32 34.27 32.09 -15.93
N THR A 33 33.56 31.08 -16.41
CA THR A 33 32.28 31.23 -17.13
C THR A 33 31.20 30.49 -16.37
N VAL A 34 30.06 31.15 -16.10
CA VAL A 34 28.93 30.48 -15.44
C VAL A 34 28.28 29.50 -16.42
N VAL A 35 28.32 28.21 -16.07
CA VAL A 35 27.63 27.14 -16.83
C VAL A 35 26.22 26.95 -16.30
N ARG A 36 26.06 26.99 -14.97
CA ARG A 36 24.75 26.90 -14.32
C ARG A 36 24.72 27.78 -13.08
N PRO A 37 23.77 28.73 -12.97
CA PRO A 37 23.66 29.60 -11.80
C PRO A 37 23.29 28.82 -10.54
N ALA A 38 23.60 29.40 -9.38
CA ALA A 38 23.23 28.83 -8.08
C ALA A 38 21.70 28.70 -7.95
N GLY A 39 21.24 27.56 -7.42
CA GLY A 39 19.81 27.30 -7.21
C GLY A 39 19.61 26.19 -6.19
N ARG A 40 18.80 25.18 -6.53
CA ARG A 40 18.66 23.95 -5.71
C ARG A 40 19.91 23.04 -5.70
N GLY A 41 20.87 23.30 -6.59
CA GLY A 41 22.15 22.61 -6.69
C GLY A 41 23.32 23.59 -6.71
N PRO A 42 24.58 23.11 -6.87
CA PRO A 42 25.75 23.97 -6.85
C PRO A 42 25.74 24.98 -8.00
N LEU A 43 26.37 26.12 -7.75
CA LEU A 43 26.85 27.00 -8.81
C LEU A 43 27.93 26.25 -9.58
N VAL A 44 27.74 26.08 -10.89
CA VAL A 44 28.70 25.40 -11.75
C VAL A 44 29.34 26.41 -12.67
N LEU A 45 30.67 26.49 -12.61
CA LEU A 45 31.50 27.36 -13.43
C LEU A 45 32.43 26.49 -14.27
N SER A 46 32.73 26.95 -15.48
CA SER A 46 33.85 26.45 -16.28
C SER A 46 35.04 27.38 -16.04
N ALA A 47 36.19 26.80 -15.71
CA ALA A 47 37.44 27.50 -15.49
C ALA A 47 38.43 27.16 -16.60
N ALA A 48 38.91 28.19 -17.30
CA ALA A 48 40.00 28.06 -18.26
C ALA A 48 41.34 28.34 -17.58
N CYS A 49 42.39 27.68 -18.05
CA CYS A 49 43.79 27.95 -17.69
C CYS A 49 44.48 28.69 -18.84
N GLY A 50 45.68 29.23 -18.62
CA GLY A 50 46.53 29.79 -19.68
C GLY A 50 47.06 28.74 -20.67
N GLN A 51 46.88 27.45 -20.38
CA GLN A 51 47.19 26.34 -21.29
C GLN A 51 45.93 25.96 -22.10
N PRO A 52 45.98 25.91 -23.44
CA PRO A 52 44.79 25.76 -24.29
C PRO A 52 43.99 24.47 -24.07
N ASP A 53 44.62 23.37 -23.62
CA ASP A 53 43.96 22.07 -23.43
C ASP A 53 43.51 21.79 -21.98
N ARG A 54 43.74 22.72 -21.06
CA ARG A 54 43.49 22.47 -19.63
C ARG A 54 42.31 23.30 -19.14
N SER A 55 41.15 22.66 -19.08
CA SER A 55 39.92 23.23 -18.51
C SER A 55 39.50 22.48 -17.24
N ALA A 56 38.70 23.15 -16.41
CA ALA A 56 38.17 22.59 -15.18
C ALA A 56 36.70 22.96 -15.00
N VAL A 57 35.93 22.04 -14.42
CA VAL A 57 34.59 22.31 -13.91
C VAL A 57 34.72 22.62 -12.42
N VAL A 58 34.13 23.73 -12.01
CA VAL A 58 34.17 24.25 -10.64
C VAL A 58 32.75 24.27 -10.09
N GLU A 59 32.51 23.45 -9.08
CA GLU A 59 31.25 23.40 -8.36
C GLU A 59 31.39 24.08 -6.99
N LEU A 60 30.59 25.11 -6.76
CA LEU A 60 30.56 25.87 -5.51
C LEU A 60 29.25 25.63 -4.78
N TYR A 61 29.38 25.17 -3.53
CA TYR A 61 28.27 24.81 -2.65
C TYR A 61 28.16 25.80 -1.50
N GLY A 62 26.97 26.41 -1.36
CA GLY A 62 26.68 27.34 -0.27
C GLY A 62 26.30 26.64 1.04
N PRO A 63 26.45 27.32 2.20
CA PRO A 63 26.19 26.74 3.53
C PRO A 63 24.74 26.27 3.75
N HIS A 64 23.77 26.88 3.05
CA HIS A 64 22.33 26.57 3.19
C HIS A 64 21.73 25.80 2.01
N GLN A 65 22.52 25.36 1.03
CA GLN A 65 21.99 24.70 -0.18
C GLN A 65 21.49 23.26 0.06
N ARG A 66 21.86 22.59 1.18
CA ARG A 66 21.47 21.19 1.45
C ARG A 66 20.25 21.02 2.37
N SER A 67 19.72 22.10 2.94
CA SER A 67 18.64 22.01 3.96
C SER A 67 17.38 21.29 3.42
N GLY A 68 17.09 21.39 2.12
CA GLY A 68 15.96 20.69 1.48
C GLY A 68 16.17 19.18 1.24
N GLY A 69 17.40 18.66 1.33
CA GLY A 69 17.74 17.27 1.03
C GLY A 69 17.80 16.35 2.25
N THR A 70 18.06 16.89 3.43
CA THR A 70 18.24 16.11 4.69
C THR A 70 16.94 15.45 5.13
N LEU A 71 15.80 16.15 5.05
CA LEU A 71 14.47 15.58 5.32
C LEU A 71 14.16 14.43 4.34
N ARG A 72 14.55 14.56 3.07
CA ARG A 72 14.36 13.52 2.07
C ARG A 72 15.26 12.31 2.34
N GLN A 73 16.51 12.51 2.75
CA GLN A 73 17.42 11.43 3.13
C GLN A 73 16.95 10.71 4.41
N LEU A 74 16.48 11.46 5.41
CA LEU A 74 15.88 10.91 6.62
C LEU A 74 14.62 10.10 6.29
N TRP A 75 13.76 10.61 5.40
CA TRP A 75 12.56 9.89 4.97
C TRP A 75 12.87 8.63 4.15
N ILE A 76 13.91 8.66 3.32
CA ILE A 76 14.40 7.48 2.59
C ILE A 76 14.95 6.45 3.58
N LYS A 77 15.74 6.87 4.58
CA LYS A 77 16.29 6.00 5.62
C LYS A 77 15.21 5.38 6.52
N LEU A 78 14.19 6.15 6.89
CA LEU A 78 13.05 5.62 7.66
C LEU A 78 12.24 4.58 6.87
N ARG A 79 12.23 4.70 5.53
CA ARG A 79 11.40 3.88 4.65
C ARG A 79 12.11 2.63 4.13
N LEU A 80 13.42 2.67 3.90
CA LEU A 80 14.24 1.54 3.41
C LEU A 80 14.88 0.79 4.60
N ARG A 81 15.24 -0.49 4.40
CA ARG A 81 16.02 -1.26 5.41
C ARG A 81 17.43 -0.66 5.56
N ASP A 82 18.00 -0.74 6.76
CA ASP A 82 19.31 -0.12 7.07
C ASP A 82 20.47 -0.63 6.20
N THR A 83 20.37 -1.84 5.64
CA THR A 83 21.35 -2.43 4.71
C THR A 83 21.33 -1.82 3.30
N GLU A 84 20.34 -0.99 2.99
CA GLU A 84 20.06 -0.46 1.64
C GLU A 84 20.53 0.98 1.44
N THR A 85 20.96 1.65 2.50
CA THR A 85 21.28 3.08 2.47
C THR A 85 22.67 3.32 3.02
N GLY A 86 23.48 4.04 2.24
CA GLY A 86 24.79 4.52 2.70
C GLY A 86 24.70 5.42 3.95
N PRO A 87 25.84 5.66 4.62
CA PRO A 87 25.91 6.46 5.83
C PRO A 87 25.32 7.87 5.66
N LEU A 88 24.70 8.39 6.73
CA LEU A 88 24.16 9.74 6.72
C LEU A 88 25.30 10.76 6.69
N VAL A 89 25.51 11.38 5.54
CA VAL A 89 26.44 12.49 5.41
C VAL A 89 25.73 13.80 5.82
N THR A 90 25.88 14.15 7.10
CA THR A 90 25.15 15.25 7.75
C THR A 90 25.64 16.65 7.36
N SER A 91 26.84 16.79 6.78
CA SER A 91 27.40 18.09 6.36
C SER A 91 27.70 18.14 4.86
N MET A 92 27.51 19.31 4.23
CA MET A 92 27.91 19.53 2.83
C MET A 92 29.40 19.31 2.61
N ARG A 93 30.20 19.65 3.62
CA ARG A 93 31.65 19.45 3.61
C ARG A 93 31.96 17.97 3.42
N ARG A 94 31.42 17.11 4.30
CA ARG A 94 31.62 15.66 4.16
C ARG A 94 31.05 15.13 2.85
N ALA A 95 29.97 15.69 2.31
CA ALA A 95 29.41 15.20 1.05
C ALA A 95 30.30 15.51 -0.16
N VAL A 96 30.93 16.68 -0.17
CA VAL A 96 31.91 17.05 -1.20
C VAL A 96 33.22 16.28 -1.02
N GLU A 97 33.72 16.17 0.22
CA GLU A 97 34.90 15.36 0.54
C GLU A 97 34.69 13.90 0.14
N HIS A 98 33.51 13.33 0.43
CA HIS A 98 33.13 11.98 0.02
C HIS A 98 33.11 11.82 -1.50
N ARG A 99 32.49 12.74 -2.23
CA ARG A 99 32.50 12.70 -3.71
C ARG A 99 33.92 12.74 -4.26
N ALA A 100 34.78 13.59 -3.71
CA ALA A 100 36.18 13.67 -4.13
C ALA A 100 36.96 12.39 -3.81
N LEU A 101 36.73 11.80 -2.64
CA LEU A 101 37.28 10.49 -2.27
C LEU A 101 36.85 9.42 -3.26
N MET A 102 35.57 9.37 -3.64
CA MET A 102 35.06 8.42 -4.65
C MET A 102 35.72 8.66 -6.01
N THR A 103 35.87 9.91 -6.44
CA THR A 103 36.59 10.23 -7.69
C THR A 103 38.03 9.72 -7.67
N ILE A 104 38.73 9.84 -6.53
CA ILE A 104 40.10 9.36 -6.38
C ILE A 104 40.13 7.83 -6.38
N ALA A 105 39.32 7.17 -5.54
CA ALA A 105 39.30 5.70 -5.42
C ALA A 105 38.89 5.00 -6.73
N ILE A 106 37.93 5.55 -7.46
CA ILE A 106 37.50 5.03 -8.78
C ILE A 106 38.55 5.39 -9.85
N GLY A 107 39.27 6.49 -9.67
CA GLY A 107 40.38 6.89 -10.53
C GLY A 107 41.59 5.96 -10.41
N GLU A 108 41.87 5.41 -9.22
CA GLU A 108 42.96 4.44 -9.01
C GLU A 108 42.78 3.13 -9.79
N VAL A 109 41.55 2.80 -10.17
CA VAL A 109 41.21 1.64 -11.01
C VAL A 109 40.97 2.03 -12.47
N ASP A 110 41.34 3.26 -12.85
CA ASP A 110 41.19 3.83 -14.19
C ASP A 110 39.75 3.85 -14.74
N LEU A 111 38.75 3.77 -13.87
CA LEU A 111 37.34 3.78 -14.25
C LEU A 111 36.66 5.14 -14.06
N ALA A 112 37.36 6.16 -13.56
CA ALA A 112 36.78 7.48 -13.39
C ALA A 112 36.84 8.30 -14.68
N ASN A 113 35.70 8.87 -15.09
CA ASN A 113 35.64 9.76 -16.25
C ASN A 113 36.18 11.16 -15.95
N THR A 114 36.46 11.48 -14.70
CA THR A 114 36.96 12.78 -14.27
C THR A 114 38.02 12.59 -13.19
N SER A 115 38.89 13.59 -13.03
CA SER A 115 39.88 13.63 -11.95
C SER A 115 39.69 14.88 -11.10
N THR A 116 39.89 14.73 -9.78
CA THR A 116 39.77 15.84 -8.82
C THR A 116 40.96 16.78 -8.96
N ILE A 117 40.70 18.09 -9.06
CA ILE A 117 41.72 19.14 -9.08
C ILE A 117 41.90 19.72 -7.68
N ALA A 118 40.81 20.18 -7.07
CA ALA A 118 40.84 20.75 -5.72
C ALA A 118 39.53 20.53 -4.96
N VAL A 119 39.66 20.28 -3.66
CA VAL A 119 38.59 20.38 -2.68
C VAL A 119 39.04 21.38 -1.62
N ALA A 120 38.22 22.38 -1.33
CA ALA A 120 38.55 23.37 -0.31
C ALA A 120 37.31 23.92 0.38
N THR A 121 37.42 24.15 1.67
CA THR A 121 36.51 25.05 2.38
C THR A 121 36.90 26.48 2.04
N LEU A 122 35.91 27.27 1.64
CA LEU A 122 36.04 28.69 1.34
C LEU A 122 35.40 29.52 2.45
N ASP A 123 35.55 30.84 2.35
CA ASP A 123 34.98 31.79 3.30
C ASP A 123 33.45 31.65 3.38
N ARG A 124 32.90 32.03 4.55
CA ARG A 124 31.44 32.02 4.81
C ARG A 124 30.78 30.64 4.64
N GLY A 125 31.54 29.56 4.86
CA GLY A 125 31.03 28.19 4.84
C GLY A 125 30.74 27.63 3.45
N TRP A 126 31.25 28.27 2.39
CA TRP A 126 31.22 27.71 1.04
C TRP A 126 32.21 26.56 0.89
N ILE A 127 31.92 25.63 -0.01
CA ILE A 127 32.81 24.52 -0.33
C ILE A 127 33.02 24.46 -1.83
N LEU A 128 34.28 24.34 -2.22
CA LEU A 128 34.74 24.14 -3.58
C LEU A 128 34.97 22.66 -3.85
N TYR A 129 34.41 22.20 -4.97
CA TYR A 129 34.83 20.98 -5.65
C TYR A 129 35.21 21.33 -7.09
N SER A 130 36.47 21.20 -7.45
CA SER A 130 36.92 21.37 -8.83
C SER A 130 37.49 20.07 -9.39
N HIS A 131 37.16 19.79 -10.64
CA HIS A 131 37.53 18.56 -11.31
C HIS A 131 37.68 18.81 -12.81
N GLN A 132 38.35 17.90 -13.53
CA GLN A 132 38.42 17.96 -14.99
C GLN A 132 37.02 17.72 -15.60
N PRO A 133 36.73 18.23 -16.81
CA PRO A 133 35.54 17.83 -17.54
C PRO A 133 35.48 16.30 -17.70
N PRO A 134 34.28 15.70 -17.73
CA PRO A 134 34.13 14.28 -18.02
C PRO A 134 34.77 13.91 -19.36
N ARG A 135 35.59 12.86 -19.36
CA ARG A 135 36.23 12.26 -20.53
C ARG A 135 35.25 11.34 -21.28
N GLY A 136 35.44 11.25 -22.59
CA GLY A 136 34.64 10.39 -23.47
C GLY A 136 33.23 10.90 -23.77
N LEU A 137 32.52 10.13 -24.60
CA LEU A 137 31.13 10.38 -24.99
C LEU A 137 30.16 9.66 -24.05
N PRO A 138 29.05 10.28 -23.63
CA PRO A 138 28.03 9.59 -22.84
C PRO A 138 27.47 8.36 -23.55
N LEU A 139 27.23 7.27 -22.79
CA LEU A 139 26.73 6.00 -23.31
C LEU A 139 25.41 6.15 -24.07
N THR A 140 24.56 7.11 -23.68
CA THR A 140 23.33 7.45 -24.42
C THR A 140 23.54 7.87 -25.87
N ARG A 141 24.75 8.33 -26.23
CA ARG A 141 25.10 8.78 -27.59
C ARG A 141 25.91 7.75 -28.38
N CYS A 142 26.61 6.84 -27.71
CA CYS A 142 27.50 5.86 -28.34
C CYS A 142 27.09 4.39 -28.07
N ALA A 143 25.87 4.15 -27.56
CA ALA A 143 25.38 2.79 -27.29
C ALA A 143 25.44 1.87 -28.53
N GLN A 144 25.15 2.39 -29.73
CA GLN A 144 25.15 1.59 -30.96
C GLN A 144 26.54 1.09 -31.36
N SER A 145 27.60 1.83 -31.02
CA SER A 145 28.99 1.47 -31.35
C SER A 145 29.73 0.80 -30.19
N THR A 146 29.22 0.92 -28.97
CA THR A 146 29.88 0.40 -27.76
C THR A 146 29.28 -0.96 -27.39
N PRO A 147 30.06 -2.05 -27.35
CA PRO A 147 29.56 -3.35 -26.91
C PRO A 147 29.10 -3.33 -25.44
N VAL A 148 27.90 -3.85 -25.16
CA VAL A 148 27.28 -3.81 -23.82
C VAL A 148 28.08 -4.61 -22.77
N ASP A 149 28.78 -5.66 -23.19
CA ASP A 149 29.68 -6.48 -22.37
C ASP A 149 30.82 -5.66 -21.75
N ARG A 150 31.33 -4.63 -22.43
CA ARG A 150 32.38 -3.75 -21.88
C ARG A 150 31.88 -2.93 -20.70
N VAL A 151 30.63 -2.47 -20.77
CA VAL A 151 29.99 -1.72 -19.67
C VAL A 151 29.83 -2.62 -18.44
N TRP A 152 29.38 -3.86 -18.66
CA TRP A 152 29.23 -4.86 -17.60
C TRP A 152 30.55 -5.29 -16.98
N ARG A 153 31.59 -5.51 -17.78
CA ARG A 153 32.95 -5.79 -17.27
C ARG A 153 33.49 -4.65 -16.42
N SER A 154 33.26 -3.42 -16.83
CA SER A 154 33.70 -2.24 -16.07
C SER A 154 32.99 -2.14 -14.72
N LEU A 155 31.68 -2.44 -14.67
CA LEU A 155 30.97 -2.55 -13.39
C LEU A 155 31.51 -3.72 -12.53
N ARG A 156 31.88 -4.86 -13.13
CA ARG A 156 32.47 -6.00 -12.41
C ARG A 156 33.79 -5.61 -11.75
N VAL A 157 34.65 -4.88 -12.45
CA VAL A 157 35.91 -4.36 -11.88
C VAL A 157 35.63 -3.44 -10.70
N LEU A 158 34.67 -2.51 -10.84
CA LEU A 158 34.28 -1.59 -9.76
C LEU A 158 33.74 -2.33 -8.52
N ASN A 159 32.81 -3.26 -8.72
CA ASN A 159 32.24 -4.07 -7.65
C ASN A 159 33.31 -4.99 -7.00
N GLY A 160 34.29 -5.46 -7.77
CA GLY A 160 35.41 -6.25 -7.27
C GLY A 160 36.31 -5.50 -6.28
N GLN A 161 36.31 -4.18 -6.33
CA GLN A 161 37.00 -3.30 -5.37
C GLN A 161 36.10 -2.90 -4.18
N GLN A 162 34.95 -3.56 -4.03
CA GLN A 162 33.90 -3.20 -3.07
C GLN A 162 33.42 -1.75 -3.19
N ILE A 163 33.36 -1.23 -4.42
CA ILE A 163 32.84 0.10 -4.70
C ILE A 163 31.47 -0.04 -5.36
N ALA A 164 30.44 0.55 -4.74
CA ALA A 164 29.14 0.75 -5.38
C ALA A 164 29.09 2.15 -5.99
N HIS A 165 28.53 2.27 -7.19
CA HIS A 165 28.30 3.52 -7.91
C HIS A 165 27.03 4.26 -7.45
N GLY A 166 25.92 3.54 -7.24
CA GLY A 166 24.66 4.08 -6.70
C GLY A 166 23.84 4.97 -7.65
N ASP A 167 24.37 5.35 -8.81
CA ASP A 167 23.66 6.16 -9.81
C ASP A 167 24.06 5.87 -11.27
N LEU A 168 23.83 4.63 -11.72
CA LEU A 168 24.24 4.15 -13.05
C LEU A 168 23.30 4.62 -14.19
N ARG A 169 23.18 5.93 -14.37
CA ARG A 169 22.46 6.55 -15.51
C ARG A 169 23.33 6.55 -16.75
N GLY A 170 22.74 6.34 -17.93
CA GLY A 170 23.48 6.33 -19.20
C GLY A 170 24.22 7.64 -19.54
N ASN A 171 23.86 8.77 -18.91
CA ASN A 171 24.59 10.04 -19.08
C ASN A 171 25.82 10.17 -18.15
N GLU A 172 25.88 9.37 -17.09
CA GLU A 172 26.99 9.35 -16.14
C GLU A 172 28.02 8.27 -16.51
N ILE A 173 27.68 7.37 -17.43
CA ILE A 173 28.60 6.41 -18.03
C ILE A 173 29.11 7.01 -19.34
N THR A 174 30.43 7.10 -19.51
CA THR A 174 31.06 7.61 -20.73
C THR A 174 31.99 6.57 -21.35
N VAL A 175 32.29 6.74 -22.63
CA VAL A 175 33.16 5.86 -23.40
C VAL A 175 34.24 6.71 -24.06
N ASP A 176 35.51 6.41 -23.79
CA ASP A 176 36.68 7.12 -24.29
C ASP A 176 37.63 6.09 -24.92
N ASP A 177 37.84 6.15 -26.24
CA ASP A 177 38.67 5.19 -27.00
C ASP A 177 38.49 3.73 -26.55
N ASP A 178 37.23 3.26 -26.56
CA ASP A 178 36.78 1.93 -26.11
C ASP A 178 36.77 1.66 -24.59
N ALA A 179 37.36 2.52 -23.76
CA ALA A 179 37.32 2.41 -22.31
C ALA A 179 36.00 2.96 -21.75
N VAL A 180 35.30 2.16 -20.94
CA VAL A 180 34.07 2.59 -20.26
C VAL A 180 34.44 3.21 -18.91
N LEU A 181 34.02 4.45 -18.72
CA LEU A 181 34.30 5.24 -17.53
C LEU A 181 32.98 5.64 -16.84
N PHE A 182 33.04 5.84 -15.53
CA PHE A 182 31.93 6.22 -14.68
C PHE A 182 32.10 7.65 -14.16
N GLY A 183 31.00 8.32 -13.87
CA GLY A 183 30.94 9.68 -13.34
C GLY A 183 29.78 9.88 -12.38
N GLY A 184 29.61 11.09 -11.87
CA GLY A 184 28.45 11.40 -11.03
C GLY A 184 28.46 10.71 -9.65
N PHE A 185 29.64 10.60 -9.02
CA PHE A 185 29.92 9.87 -7.76
C PHE A 185 29.28 10.42 -6.46
N HIS A 186 28.11 11.05 -6.54
CA HIS A 186 27.40 11.58 -5.39
C HIS A 186 26.78 10.50 -4.49
N SER A 187 26.45 9.36 -5.10
CA SER A 187 25.78 8.23 -4.43
C SER A 187 26.69 7.00 -4.37
N ALA A 188 27.96 7.16 -4.78
CA ALA A 188 28.94 6.09 -4.74
C ALA A 188 29.40 5.85 -3.30
N GLU A 189 29.74 4.60 -2.98
CA GLU A 189 30.17 4.16 -1.66
C GLU A 189 31.37 3.22 -1.78
N TYR A 190 32.36 3.44 -0.92
CA TYR A 190 33.55 2.61 -0.81
C TYR A 190 33.40 1.67 0.39
N GLY A 191 33.70 0.39 0.23
CA GLY A 191 33.35 -0.65 1.21
C GLY A 191 31.86 -0.97 1.21
N ALA A 192 31.26 -1.01 0.01
CA ALA A 192 29.83 -1.19 -0.18
C ALA A 192 29.35 -2.58 0.26
N THR A 193 28.12 -2.65 0.78
CA THR A 193 27.47 -3.91 1.14
C THR A 193 27.02 -4.70 -0.09
N ASP A 194 26.82 -6.01 0.06
CA ASP A 194 26.29 -6.85 -1.02
C ASP A 194 24.95 -6.33 -1.58
N ALA A 195 24.11 -5.75 -0.72
CA ALA A 195 22.85 -5.14 -1.14
C ALA A 195 23.05 -3.92 -2.05
N GLN A 196 24.08 -3.11 -1.80
CA GLN A 196 24.44 -1.96 -2.63
C GLN A 196 25.01 -2.42 -3.97
N LEU A 197 25.93 -3.39 -3.97
CA LEU A 197 26.49 -3.99 -5.19
C LEU A 197 25.40 -4.64 -6.07
N GLN A 198 24.47 -5.37 -5.45
CA GLN A 198 23.31 -5.94 -6.16
C GLN A 198 22.37 -4.84 -6.70
N SER A 199 22.25 -3.72 -5.99
CA SER A 199 21.44 -2.59 -6.45
C SER A 199 22.05 -1.93 -7.68
N ASP A 200 23.37 -1.90 -7.80
CA ASP A 200 24.05 -1.41 -9.00
C ASP A 200 23.85 -2.34 -10.21
N ILE A 201 23.91 -3.65 -10.00
CA ILE A 201 23.54 -4.62 -11.06
C ILE A 201 22.10 -4.38 -11.51
N ALA A 202 21.16 -4.19 -10.59
CA ALA A 202 19.77 -3.89 -10.93
C ALA A 202 19.62 -2.53 -11.67
N GLN A 203 20.38 -1.51 -11.28
CA GLN A 203 20.39 -0.21 -11.95
C GLN A 203 20.95 -0.32 -13.37
N LEU A 204 22.08 -1.03 -13.55
CA LEU A 204 22.70 -1.19 -14.86
C LEU A 204 21.85 -2.06 -15.78
N LEU A 205 21.17 -3.09 -15.26
CA LEU A 205 20.18 -3.87 -16.02
C LEU A 205 19.10 -2.96 -16.60
N VAL A 206 18.58 -2.01 -15.82
CA VAL A 206 17.55 -1.07 -16.28
C VAL A 206 18.11 -0.10 -17.33
N THR A 207 19.30 0.46 -17.11
CA THR A 207 19.94 1.40 -18.04
C THR A 207 20.32 0.72 -19.37
N THR A 208 20.96 -0.44 -19.33
CA THR A 208 21.39 -1.17 -20.54
C THR A 208 20.22 -1.80 -21.27
N SER A 209 19.18 -2.29 -20.58
CA SER A 209 17.94 -2.77 -21.23
C SER A 209 17.21 -1.65 -21.98
N ALA A 210 17.33 -0.40 -21.53
CA ALA A 210 16.75 0.75 -22.21
C ALA A 210 17.57 1.23 -23.41
N LEU A 211 18.89 1.03 -23.40
CA LEU A 211 19.80 1.54 -24.45
C LEU A 211 20.11 0.52 -25.56
N TYR A 212 20.13 -0.78 -25.25
CA TYR A 212 20.46 -1.85 -26.18
C TYR A 212 19.22 -2.66 -26.50
N ASP A 213 18.86 -3.53 -25.55
CA ASP A 213 17.61 -4.29 -25.46
C ASP A 213 17.73 -5.19 -24.21
N PRO A 214 16.62 -5.70 -23.65
CA PRO A 214 16.68 -6.57 -22.48
C PRO A 214 17.55 -7.82 -22.68
N LYS A 215 17.49 -8.47 -23.84
CA LYS A 215 18.14 -9.76 -24.10
C LYS A 215 19.66 -9.63 -24.07
N SER A 216 20.20 -8.65 -24.80
CA SER A 216 21.64 -8.36 -24.84
C SER A 216 22.15 -7.87 -23.48
N ALA A 217 21.37 -7.02 -22.80
CA ALA A 217 21.70 -6.51 -21.47
C ALA A 217 21.81 -7.63 -20.42
N VAL A 218 20.84 -8.55 -20.39
CA VAL A 218 20.83 -9.66 -19.42
C VAL A 218 21.90 -10.70 -19.74
N ALA A 219 22.13 -11.01 -21.01
CA ALA A 219 23.18 -11.94 -21.41
C ALA A 219 24.56 -11.43 -20.95
N ALA A 220 24.88 -10.16 -21.26
CA ALA A 220 26.12 -9.54 -20.83
C ALA A 220 26.25 -9.42 -19.31
N ALA A 221 25.14 -9.23 -18.59
CA ALA A 221 25.14 -9.23 -17.13
C ALA A 221 25.49 -10.61 -16.56
N ILE A 222 24.90 -11.69 -17.12
CA ILE A 222 25.17 -13.07 -16.68
C ILE A 222 26.62 -13.45 -16.98
N ASP A 223 27.14 -13.07 -18.15
CA ASP A 223 28.55 -13.31 -18.49
C ASP A 223 29.51 -12.58 -17.55
N ALA A 224 29.14 -11.36 -17.12
CA ALA A 224 29.98 -10.55 -16.25
C ALA A 224 29.84 -10.86 -14.75
N PHE A 225 28.71 -11.36 -14.25
CA PHE A 225 28.47 -11.53 -12.82
C PHE A 225 27.96 -12.91 -12.42
N ASP A 226 27.87 -13.88 -13.33
CA ASP A 226 27.21 -15.18 -13.13
C ASP A 226 25.68 -15.13 -13.01
N ARG A 227 25.07 -16.31 -13.17
CA ARG A 227 23.60 -16.49 -13.22
C ARG A 227 22.93 -16.19 -11.88
N ASP A 228 23.53 -16.62 -10.78
CA ASP A 228 22.92 -16.56 -9.44
C ASP A 228 23.00 -15.15 -8.86
N THR A 229 24.10 -14.45 -9.10
CA THR A 229 24.26 -13.05 -8.73
C THR A 229 23.25 -12.16 -9.48
N VAL A 230 23.10 -12.35 -10.79
CA VAL A 230 22.10 -11.61 -11.60
C VAL A 230 20.68 -11.96 -11.17
N LEU A 231 20.38 -13.24 -10.89
CA LEU A 231 19.09 -13.66 -10.38
C LEU A 231 18.77 -13.01 -9.02
N THR A 232 19.76 -12.91 -8.13
CA THR A 232 19.61 -12.27 -6.82
C THR A 232 19.38 -10.76 -6.98
N ALA A 233 20.19 -10.08 -7.79
CA ALA A 233 20.02 -8.67 -8.10
C ALA A 233 18.66 -8.36 -8.77
N SER A 234 18.13 -9.28 -9.60
CA SER A 234 16.85 -9.10 -10.28
C SER A 234 15.64 -8.96 -9.34
N ARG A 235 15.75 -9.44 -8.09
CA ARG A 235 14.74 -9.24 -7.03
C ARG A 235 14.56 -7.75 -6.71
N ARG A 236 15.59 -6.94 -6.97
CA ARG A 236 15.64 -5.49 -6.79
C ARG A 236 15.17 -4.72 -8.03
N LEU A 237 14.76 -5.37 -9.12
CA LEU A 237 14.13 -4.71 -10.28
C LEU A 237 12.69 -4.26 -9.97
N THR A 238 12.52 -3.34 -9.01
CA THR A 238 11.22 -2.78 -8.63
C THR A 238 11.24 -1.27 -8.74
N LYS A 239 10.06 -0.65 -8.93
CA LYS A 239 9.92 0.82 -8.91
C LYS A 239 10.40 1.46 -7.60
N VAL A 240 10.55 0.67 -6.54
CA VAL A 240 10.98 1.15 -5.21
C VAL A 240 12.51 1.09 -5.08
N ALA A 241 13.15 0.00 -5.51
CA ALA A 241 14.61 -0.11 -5.46
C ALA A 241 15.31 0.81 -6.46
N VAL A 242 14.79 0.87 -7.70
CA VAL A 242 15.45 1.62 -8.76
C VAL A 242 15.35 3.13 -8.47
N PRO A 243 16.48 3.83 -8.31
CA PRO A 243 16.51 5.25 -7.96
C PRO A 243 15.66 6.12 -8.89
N ARG A 244 15.04 7.15 -8.31
CA ARG A 244 14.23 8.13 -9.08
C ARG A 244 14.99 8.80 -10.23
N PRO A 245 16.29 9.15 -10.10
CA PRO A 245 17.06 9.71 -11.22
C PRO A 245 17.09 8.79 -12.44
N ILE A 246 17.40 7.50 -12.25
CA ILE A 246 17.42 6.48 -13.32
C ILE A 246 16.03 6.29 -13.94
N ARG A 247 14.98 6.21 -13.11
CA ARG A 247 13.61 6.07 -13.63
C ARG A 247 13.11 7.28 -14.41
N ARG A 248 13.71 8.46 -14.22
CA ARG A 248 13.38 9.68 -14.98
C ARG A 248 14.20 9.83 -16.25
N SER A 249 15.39 9.23 -16.31
CA SER A 249 16.20 9.24 -17.53
C SER A 249 15.71 8.26 -18.61
N ILE A 250 14.74 7.40 -18.29
CA ILE A 250 14.24 6.35 -19.18
C ILE A 250 12.74 6.57 -19.44
N GLN A 251 12.37 6.54 -20.71
CA GLN A 251 10.97 6.57 -21.13
C GLN A 251 10.29 5.26 -20.73
N ASP A 252 9.15 5.37 -20.03
CA ASP A 252 8.40 4.23 -19.50
C ASP A 252 9.26 3.19 -18.74
N ALA A 253 9.98 3.67 -17.71
CA ALA A 253 10.80 2.82 -16.85
C ALA A 253 10.03 1.63 -16.22
N GLY A 254 8.70 1.70 -16.09
CA GLY A 254 7.91 0.58 -15.58
C GLY A 254 7.92 -0.62 -16.51
N THR A 255 7.80 -0.37 -17.81
CA THR A 255 7.84 -1.40 -18.86
C THR A 255 9.25 -1.96 -19.00
N VAL A 256 10.28 -1.10 -19.01
CA VAL A 256 11.69 -1.55 -19.07
C VAL A 256 12.05 -2.44 -17.88
N ILE A 257 11.67 -2.06 -16.65
CA ILE A 257 11.90 -2.88 -15.45
C ILE A 257 11.22 -4.26 -15.58
N SER A 258 10.00 -4.30 -16.10
CA SER A 258 9.24 -5.54 -16.27
C SER A 258 9.85 -6.43 -17.35
N ALA A 259 10.28 -5.83 -18.46
CA ALA A 259 10.94 -6.52 -19.57
C ALA A 259 12.30 -7.11 -19.14
N ALA A 260 13.14 -6.34 -18.46
CA ALA A 260 14.40 -6.81 -17.91
C ALA A 260 14.20 -7.98 -16.93
N ARG A 261 13.18 -7.91 -16.04
CA ARG A 261 12.86 -9.02 -15.13
C ARG A 261 12.39 -10.27 -15.88
N ALA A 262 11.51 -10.11 -16.87
CA ALA A 262 11.02 -11.23 -17.69
C ALA A 262 12.17 -11.90 -18.46
N GLU A 263 13.11 -11.10 -18.93
CA GLU A 263 14.31 -11.57 -19.61
C GLU A 263 15.24 -12.34 -18.69
N VAL A 264 15.54 -11.80 -17.49
CA VAL A 264 16.31 -12.53 -16.47
C VAL A 264 15.64 -13.86 -16.19
N LYS A 265 14.31 -13.89 -16.01
CA LYS A 265 13.57 -15.14 -15.80
C LYS A 265 13.82 -16.15 -16.93
N ARG A 266 13.75 -15.70 -18.19
CA ARG A 266 13.93 -16.56 -19.37
C ARG A 266 15.34 -17.14 -19.45
N GLN A 267 16.37 -16.31 -19.28
CA GLN A 267 17.76 -16.77 -19.41
C GLN A 267 18.26 -17.52 -18.16
N THR A 268 17.67 -17.28 -16.99
CA THR A 268 18.04 -17.97 -15.73
C THR A 268 17.26 -19.25 -15.46
N GLY A 269 16.15 -19.50 -16.16
CA GLY A 269 15.30 -20.68 -15.94
C GLY A 269 14.56 -20.70 -14.60
N ALA A 270 14.50 -19.56 -13.90
CA ALA A 270 13.85 -19.47 -12.59
C ALA A 270 12.31 -19.43 -12.74
N ASP A 271 11.59 -20.29 -12.02
CA ASP A 271 10.13 -20.37 -12.13
C ASP A 271 9.41 -19.12 -11.63
N GLN A 272 9.93 -18.42 -10.61
CA GLN A 272 9.42 -17.12 -10.12
C GLN A 272 10.50 -16.29 -9.41
N ILE A 273 10.73 -15.05 -9.85
CA ILE A 273 11.53 -14.06 -9.11
C ILE A 273 10.60 -13.35 -8.12
N LYS A 274 10.63 -13.75 -6.85
CA LYS A 274 9.89 -13.03 -5.79
C LYS A 274 10.52 -11.64 -5.60
N PRO A 275 9.78 -10.54 -5.79
CA PRO A 275 10.30 -9.20 -5.54
C PRO A 275 10.67 -9.06 -4.07
N GLU A 276 11.87 -8.55 -3.78
CA GLU A 276 12.28 -8.32 -2.40
C GLU A 276 11.56 -7.09 -1.83
N THR A 277 11.07 -7.20 -0.60
CA THR A 277 10.39 -6.08 0.08
C THR A 277 11.42 -5.19 0.75
N ILE A 278 11.87 -4.19 0.00
CA ILE A 278 12.92 -3.25 0.42
C ILE A 278 12.38 -2.21 1.43
N THR A 279 11.06 -2.07 1.56
CA THR A 279 10.43 -1.11 2.48
C THR A 279 10.20 -1.71 3.87
N ARG A 280 10.62 -0.99 4.92
CA ARG A 280 10.39 -1.33 6.33
C ARG A 280 8.90 -1.36 6.70
N PHE A 281 8.10 -0.49 6.07
CA PHE A 281 6.64 -0.42 6.21
C PHE A 281 5.96 -0.37 4.84
N THR A 282 5.01 -1.26 4.63
CA THR A 282 4.09 -1.20 3.48
C THR A 282 2.96 -0.21 3.76
N ARG A 283 2.37 0.38 2.71
CA ARG A 283 1.20 1.28 2.86
C ARG A 283 0.04 0.60 3.60
N SER A 284 -0.13 -0.71 3.38
CA SER A 284 -1.12 -1.53 4.06
C SER A 284 -0.88 -1.57 5.57
N GLN A 285 0.36 -1.78 6.01
CA GLN A 285 0.71 -1.79 7.43
C GLN A 285 0.49 -0.43 8.11
N LEU A 286 0.77 0.68 7.42
CA LEU A 286 0.49 2.02 7.97
C LEU A 286 -1.02 2.26 8.12
N ILE A 287 -1.81 1.89 7.11
CA ILE A 287 -3.28 1.98 7.18
C ILE A 287 -3.81 1.09 8.31
N GLN A 288 -3.33 -0.15 8.42
CA GLN A 288 -3.69 -1.06 9.50
C GLN A 288 -3.34 -0.50 10.88
N LEU A 289 -2.17 0.12 11.04
CA LEU A 289 -1.76 0.74 12.29
C LEU A 289 -2.67 1.93 12.67
N VAL A 290 -3.00 2.79 11.71
CA VAL A 290 -3.93 3.91 11.93
C VAL A 290 -5.33 3.39 12.27
N LEU A 291 -5.83 2.39 11.55
CA LEU A 291 -7.11 1.76 11.84
C LEU A 291 -7.13 1.08 13.21
N PHE A 292 -6.04 0.44 13.60
CA PHE A 292 -5.88 -0.16 14.93
C PHE A 292 -5.86 0.91 16.03
N GLY A 293 -5.14 2.02 15.83
CA GLY A 293 -5.16 3.16 16.75
C GLY A 293 -6.55 3.78 16.89
N ALA A 294 -7.26 3.96 15.77
CA ALA A 294 -8.65 4.41 15.76
C ALA A 294 -9.58 3.43 16.49
N LEU A 295 -9.40 2.12 16.27
CA LEU A 295 -10.13 1.08 16.98
C LEU A 295 -9.92 1.15 18.50
N VAL A 296 -8.66 1.27 18.96
CA VAL A 296 -8.35 1.38 20.39
C VAL A 296 -8.97 2.63 21.01
N TYR A 297 -8.91 3.77 20.31
CA TYR A 297 -9.53 5.02 20.75
C TYR A 297 -11.05 4.88 20.91
N VAL A 298 -11.72 4.27 19.93
CA VAL A 298 -13.18 4.04 19.97
C VAL A 298 -13.56 2.94 20.97
N ALA A 299 -12.69 1.96 21.20
CA ALA A 299 -12.91 0.88 22.18
C ALA A 299 -12.69 1.34 23.63
N TYR A 300 -11.90 2.39 23.87
CA TYR A 300 -11.56 2.87 25.21
C TYR A 300 -12.78 3.16 26.10
N PRO A 301 -13.83 3.88 25.64
CA PRO A 301 -15.07 4.05 26.39
C PRO A 301 -15.73 2.73 26.81
N PHE A 302 -15.68 1.70 25.98
CA PHE A 302 -16.27 0.39 26.28
C PHE A 302 -15.49 -0.40 27.34
N ILE A 303 -14.16 -0.26 27.35
CA ILE A 303 -13.31 -0.85 28.40
C ILE A 303 -13.62 -0.19 29.75
N SER A 304 -13.83 1.13 29.75
CA SER A 304 -14.16 1.87 30.97
C SER A 304 -15.55 1.53 31.55
N THR A 305 -16.51 1.11 30.71
CA THR A 305 -17.86 0.72 31.13
C THR A 305 -18.02 -0.78 31.41
N ALA A 306 -16.98 -1.59 31.18
CA ALA A 306 -17.02 -3.04 31.42
C ALA A 306 -17.39 -3.43 32.87
N PRO A 307 -16.87 -2.80 33.94
CA PRO A 307 -17.28 -3.14 35.32
C PRO A 307 -18.78 -2.94 35.56
N THR A 308 -19.34 -1.85 35.01
CA THR A 308 -20.77 -1.55 35.09
C THR A 308 -21.59 -2.60 34.35
N PHE A 309 -21.18 -2.99 33.14
CA PHE A 309 -21.83 -4.06 32.40
C PHE A 309 -21.80 -5.40 33.16
N LEU A 310 -20.66 -5.78 33.75
CA LEU A 310 -20.55 -7.00 34.57
C LEU A 310 -21.50 -6.99 35.77
N SER A 311 -21.69 -5.82 36.41
CA SER A 311 -22.63 -5.69 37.51
C SER A 311 -24.10 -5.82 37.05
N GLN A 312 -24.45 -5.24 35.90
CA GLN A 312 -25.78 -5.32 35.30
C GLN A 312 -26.11 -6.71 34.76
N LEU A 313 -25.10 -7.48 34.32
CA LEU A 313 -25.29 -8.85 33.86
C LEU A 313 -25.85 -9.76 34.97
N ARG A 314 -25.61 -9.43 36.25
CA ARG A 314 -26.18 -10.16 37.39
C ARG A 314 -27.68 -9.95 37.53
N THR A 315 -28.20 -8.81 37.10
CA THR A 315 -29.63 -8.48 37.16
C THR A 315 -30.37 -8.85 35.87
N ALA A 316 -29.68 -9.40 34.88
CA ALA A 316 -30.27 -9.78 33.60
C ALA A 316 -31.14 -11.04 33.72
N HIS A 317 -32.25 -11.08 32.99
CA HIS A 317 -33.07 -12.27 32.83
C HIS A 317 -32.41 -13.26 31.87
N TRP A 318 -31.68 -14.23 32.44
CA TRP A 318 -30.87 -15.20 31.68
C TRP A 318 -31.63 -16.02 30.64
N TRP A 319 -32.93 -16.24 30.82
CA TRP A 319 -33.74 -16.95 29.81
C TRP A 319 -33.78 -16.21 28.47
N TRP A 320 -33.91 -14.89 28.50
CA TRP A 320 -33.85 -14.07 27.29
C TRP A 320 -32.45 -14.04 26.67
N ALA A 321 -31.40 -14.02 27.48
CA ALA A 321 -30.04 -14.14 27.00
C ALA A 321 -29.76 -15.49 26.33
N LEU A 322 -30.28 -16.60 26.88
CA LEU A 322 -30.19 -17.94 26.29
C LEU A 322 -30.99 -18.04 25.00
N LEU A 323 -32.18 -17.44 24.94
CA LEU A 323 -32.97 -17.35 23.72
C LEU A 323 -32.20 -16.57 22.64
N GLY A 324 -31.61 -15.42 23.00
CA GLY A 324 -30.75 -14.65 22.11
C GLY A 324 -29.54 -15.44 21.61
N LEU A 325 -28.91 -16.24 22.47
CA LEU A 325 -27.82 -17.14 22.09
C LEU A 325 -28.29 -18.21 21.08
N ALA A 326 -29.44 -18.84 21.33
CA ALA A 326 -30.01 -19.85 20.44
C ALA A 326 -30.37 -19.25 19.07
N VAL A 327 -30.98 -18.07 19.06
CA VAL A 327 -31.29 -17.31 17.83
C VAL A 327 -30.01 -16.96 17.09
N SER A 328 -28.99 -16.46 17.78
CA SER A 328 -27.69 -16.15 17.19
C SER A 328 -27.06 -17.40 16.56
N ALA A 329 -27.10 -18.55 17.24
CA ALA A 329 -26.59 -19.81 16.70
C ALA A 329 -27.35 -20.24 15.44
N LEU A 330 -28.68 -20.06 15.43
CA LEU A 330 -29.52 -20.38 14.27
C LEU A 330 -29.21 -19.53 13.05
N THR A 331 -28.72 -18.29 13.22
CA THR A 331 -28.28 -17.47 12.08
C THR A 331 -27.14 -18.10 11.28
N TYR A 332 -26.26 -18.89 11.89
CA TYR A 332 -25.21 -19.61 11.16
C TYR A 332 -25.79 -20.70 10.26
N VAL A 333 -26.84 -21.37 10.72
CA VAL A 333 -27.58 -22.36 9.94
C VAL A 333 -28.28 -21.68 8.76
N GLY A 334 -28.91 -20.51 8.98
CA GLY A 334 -29.50 -19.71 7.91
C GLY A 334 -28.48 -19.21 6.88
N ALA A 335 -27.33 -18.72 7.34
CA ALA A 335 -26.24 -18.29 6.47
C ALA A 335 -25.66 -19.47 5.66
N ALA A 336 -25.53 -20.64 6.30
CA ALA A 336 -25.08 -21.86 5.64
C ALA A 336 -26.11 -22.36 4.62
N ALA A 337 -27.41 -22.34 4.93
CA ALA A 337 -28.46 -22.71 3.99
C ALA A 337 -28.43 -21.83 2.74
N ALA A 338 -28.32 -20.51 2.92
CA ALA A 338 -28.23 -19.58 1.80
C ALA A 338 -26.98 -19.85 0.93
N LEU A 339 -25.81 -20.08 1.54
CA LEU A 339 -24.58 -20.39 0.80
C LEU A 339 -24.64 -21.77 0.12
N TRP A 340 -25.20 -22.76 0.81
CA TRP A 340 -25.31 -24.14 0.35
C TRP A 340 -26.20 -24.24 -0.89
N ALA A 341 -27.39 -23.62 -0.86
CA ALA A 341 -28.23 -23.49 -2.04
C ALA A 341 -27.56 -22.65 -3.12
N SER A 342 -26.83 -21.58 -2.78
CA SER A 342 -26.10 -20.81 -3.79
C SER A 342 -24.98 -21.60 -4.47
N ALA A 343 -24.46 -22.65 -3.83
CA ALA A 343 -23.37 -23.49 -4.32
C ALA A 343 -23.82 -24.86 -4.88
N ASP A 344 -25.08 -24.98 -5.30
CA ASP A 344 -25.67 -26.21 -5.87
C ASP A 344 -25.55 -27.44 -4.96
N GLU A 345 -25.60 -27.25 -3.63
CA GLU A 345 -25.58 -28.34 -2.64
C GLU A 345 -24.30 -29.21 -2.65
N THR A 346 -23.23 -28.73 -3.29
CA THR A 346 -21.98 -29.46 -3.54
C THR A 346 -21.14 -29.76 -2.29
N VAL A 347 -21.48 -29.16 -1.15
CA VAL A 347 -20.76 -29.31 0.13
C VAL A 347 -21.66 -29.87 1.22
N SER A 348 -21.07 -30.52 2.22
CA SER A 348 -21.83 -30.96 3.41
C SER A 348 -22.38 -29.75 4.18
N PHE A 349 -23.71 -29.69 4.32
CA PHE A 349 -24.44 -28.63 5.02
C PHE A 349 -23.94 -28.40 6.46
N TRP A 350 -23.70 -29.48 7.21
CA TRP A 350 -23.25 -29.39 8.59
C TRP A 350 -21.84 -28.82 8.72
N LYS A 351 -20.91 -29.27 7.87
CA LYS A 351 -19.55 -28.74 7.84
C LYS A 351 -19.54 -27.27 7.40
N LEU A 352 -20.44 -26.90 6.47
CA LEU A 352 -20.61 -25.51 6.06
C LEU A 352 -21.17 -24.64 7.18
N SER A 353 -22.12 -25.15 7.98
CA SER A 353 -22.64 -24.46 9.17
C SER A 353 -21.55 -24.18 10.20
N ILE A 354 -20.66 -25.15 10.43
CA ILE A 354 -19.47 -24.97 11.27
C ILE A 354 -18.53 -23.92 10.64
N ALA A 355 -18.33 -23.96 9.31
CA ALA A 355 -17.50 -22.98 8.61
C ALA A 355 -18.05 -21.55 8.70
N GLN A 356 -19.36 -21.35 8.85
CA GLN A 356 -19.95 -20.01 9.09
C GLN A 356 -19.50 -19.41 10.43
N VAL A 357 -19.17 -20.23 11.44
CA VAL A 357 -18.61 -19.73 12.71
C VAL A 357 -17.17 -19.22 12.50
N ALA A 358 -16.36 -19.95 11.74
CA ALA A 358 -15.02 -19.48 11.34
C ALA A 358 -15.08 -18.23 10.44
N ASN A 359 -16.13 -18.13 9.61
CA ASN A 359 -16.38 -16.96 8.77
C ASN A 359 -16.54 -15.68 9.61
N THR A 360 -17.19 -15.75 10.77
CA THR A 360 -17.29 -14.59 11.68
C THR A 360 -15.92 -14.11 12.17
N PHE A 361 -15.02 -15.04 12.54
CA PHE A 361 -13.65 -14.69 12.93
C PHE A 361 -12.88 -14.03 11.77
N ALA A 362 -12.95 -14.60 10.57
CA ALA A 362 -12.26 -14.09 9.39
C ALA A 362 -12.81 -12.72 8.95
N ALA A 363 -14.13 -12.53 8.97
CA ALA A 363 -14.79 -11.28 8.63
C ALA A 363 -14.49 -10.17 9.64
N THR A 364 -14.42 -10.49 10.94
CA THR A 364 -14.14 -9.50 11.99
C THR A 364 -12.69 -9.05 11.99
N THR A 365 -11.75 -9.96 11.72
CA THR A 365 -10.30 -9.69 11.79
C THR A 365 -9.76 -8.98 10.54
N THR A 366 -10.52 -8.99 9.45
CA THR A 366 -10.11 -8.36 8.19
C THR A 366 -10.88 -7.06 7.92
N PRO A 367 -10.22 -6.01 7.39
CA PRO A 367 -10.90 -4.79 7.00
C PRO A 367 -12.03 -5.07 6.00
N ALA A 368 -13.17 -4.40 6.19
CA ALA A 368 -14.36 -4.51 5.33
C ALA A 368 -14.93 -5.94 5.16
N GLY A 369 -14.61 -6.88 6.06
CA GLY A 369 -15.15 -8.24 6.02
C GLY A 369 -14.62 -9.13 4.88
N VAL A 370 -13.62 -8.67 4.12
CA VAL A 370 -13.12 -9.36 2.91
C VAL A 370 -12.58 -10.77 3.21
N GLY A 371 -12.03 -10.98 4.40
CA GLY A 371 -11.55 -12.29 4.85
C GLY A 371 -12.67 -13.32 4.97
N GLY A 372 -13.90 -12.90 5.30
CA GLY A 372 -15.04 -13.80 5.34
C GLY A 372 -15.48 -14.27 3.95
N LEU A 373 -15.51 -13.35 2.99
CA LEU A 373 -15.77 -13.69 1.57
C LEU A 373 -14.70 -14.63 1.03
N ALA A 374 -13.43 -14.36 1.33
CA ALA A 374 -12.32 -15.21 0.91
C ALA A 374 -12.34 -16.60 1.57
N LEU A 375 -12.72 -16.68 2.85
CA LEU A 375 -12.89 -17.95 3.55
C LEU A 375 -14.01 -18.78 2.92
N SER A 376 -15.17 -18.16 2.66
CA SER A 376 -16.33 -18.82 2.07
C SER A 376 -16.03 -19.35 0.67
N THR A 377 -15.36 -18.56 -0.18
CA THR A 377 -14.96 -19.03 -1.51
C THR A 377 -13.94 -20.15 -1.44
N ARG A 378 -12.96 -20.06 -0.53
CA ARG A 378 -11.92 -21.07 -0.39
C ARG A 378 -12.44 -22.38 0.20
N TYR A 379 -13.41 -22.30 1.11
CA TYR A 379 -14.14 -23.47 1.61
C TYR A 379 -14.91 -24.17 0.50
N LEU A 380 -15.60 -23.44 -0.38
CA LEU A 380 -16.27 -24.01 -1.54
C LEU A 380 -15.29 -24.64 -2.55
N GLN A 381 -14.12 -24.04 -2.76
CA GLN A 381 -13.08 -24.59 -3.65
C GLN A 381 -12.49 -25.89 -3.11
N LYS A 382 -12.05 -25.89 -1.85
CA LYS A 382 -11.34 -27.00 -1.23
C LYS A 382 -12.29 -28.09 -0.73
N GLY A 383 -13.39 -27.70 -0.11
CA GLY A 383 -14.39 -28.62 0.46
C GLY A 383 -15.44 -29.11 -0.52
N GLY A 384 -15.73 -28.36 -1.59
CA GLY A 384 -16.73 -28.70 -2.62
C GLY A 384 -16.17 -29.05 -4.00
N GLY A 385 -14.85 -28.93 -4.20
CA GLY A 385 -14.21 -29.18 -5.49
C GLY A 385 -14.59 -28.17 -6.58
N LEU A 386 -15.19 -27.04 -6.20
CA LEU A 386 -15.63 -26.01 -7.14
C LEU A 386 -14.43 -25.25 -7.74
N SER A 387 -14.55 -24.88 -9.01
CA SER A 387 -13.59 -23.96 -9.62
C SER A 387 -13.63 -22.60 -8.92
N ALA A 388 -12.52 -21.86 -8.98
CA ALA A 388 -12.43 -20.57 -8.30
C ALA A 388 -13.51 -19.58 -8.76
N MET A 389 -13.93 -19.69 -10.03
CA MET A 389 -14.98 -18.86 -10.57
C MET A 389 -16.33 -19.20 -9.94
N ARG A 390 -16.75 -20.47 -10.01
CA ARG A 390 -18.05 -20.92 -9.47
C ARG A 390 -18.21 -20.64 -7.98
N ALA A 391 -17.16 -20.87 -7.19
CA ALA A 391 -17.17 -20.56 -5.76
C ALA A 391 -17.36 -19.06 -5.48
N THR A 392 -16.73 -18.20 -6.29
CA THR A 392 -16.88 -16.75 -6.17
C THR A 392 -18.27 -16.29 -6.57
N THR A 393 -18.82 -16.87 -7.65
CA THR A 393 -20.18 -16.59 -8.14
C THR A 393 -21.23 -17.01 -7.11
N ALA A 394 -21.11 -18.19 -6.49
CA ALA A 394 -22.02 -18.64 -5.43
C ALA A 394 -22.04 -17.69 -4.22
N VAL A 395 -20.86 -17.25 -3.77
CA VAL A 395 -20.75 -16.26 -2.68
C VAL A 395 -21.35 -14.91 -3.12
N ALA A 396 -21.10 -14.46 -4.35
CA ALA A 396 -21.64 -13.22 -4.88
C ALA A 396 -23.18 -13.25 -4.99
N LEU A 397 -23.74 -14.38 -5.42
CA LEU A 397 -25.18 -14.62 -5.49
C LEU A 397 -25.81 -14.52 -4.09
N GLN A 398 -25.28 -15.24 -3.10
CA GLN A 398 -25.76 -15.17 -1.72
C GLN A 398 -25.72 -13.73 -1.20
N GLN A 399 -24.61 -13.01 -1.39
CA GLN A 399 -24.47 -11.63 -0.92
C GLN A 399 -25.46 -10.68 -1.63
N SER A 400 -25.73 -10.91 -2.91
CA SER A 400 -26.70 -10.12 -3.66
C SER A 400 -28.12 -10.31 -3.12
N VAL A 401 -28.53 -11.57 -2.89
CA VAL A 401 -29.82 -11.87 -2.27
C VAL A 401 -29.89 -11.35 -0.83
N GLN A 402 -28.80 -11.43 -0.06
CA GLN A 402 -28.72 -10.86 1.28
C GLN A 402 -28.99 -9.35 1.28
N VAL A 403 -28.38 -8.60 0.36
CA VAL A 403 -28.61 -7.15 0.23
C VAL A 403 -30.05 -6.86 -0.17
N ILE A 404 -30.60 -7.60 -1.15
CA ILE A 404 -32.00 -7.45 -1.58
C ILE A 404 -32.94 -7.69 -0.39
N MET A 405 -32.75 -8.79 0.34
CA MET A 405 -33.59 -9.13 1.49
C MET A 405 -33.45 -8.13 2.63
N HIS A 406 -32.24 -7.65 2.91
CA HIS A 406 -32.02 -6.59 3.90
C HIS A 406 -32.81 -5.32 3.55
N LEU A 407 -32.76 -4.88 2.29
CA LEU A 407 -33.50 -3.71 1.83
C LEU A 407 -35.01 -3.92 1.85
N LEU A 408 -35.51 -5.07 1.38
CA LEU A 408 -36.94 -5.39 1.40
C LEU A 408 -37.50 -5.43 2.82
N LEU A 409 -36.79 -6.09 3.74
CA LEU A 409 -37.19 -6.14 5.14
C LEU A 409 -37.08 -4.78 5.81
N LEU A 410 -36.05 -3.98 5.50
CA LEU A 410 -35.94 -2.62 6.00
C LEU A 410 -37.13 -1.77 5.54
N ILE A 411 -37.51 -1.84 4.26
CA ILE A 411 -38.68 -1.14 3.73
C ILE A 411 -39.94 -1.63 4.45
N LEU A 412 -40.16 -2.93 4.55
CA LEU A 412 -41.32 -3.53 5.19
C LEU A 412 -41.45 -3.12 6.67
N PHE A 413 -40.39 -3.25 7.46
CA PHE A 413 -40.45 -2.90 8.88
C PHE A 413 -40.48 -1.39 9.10
N SER A 414 -39.89 -0.59 8.20
CA SER A 414 -40.01 0.87 8.26
C SER A 414 -41.42 1.35 7.91
N THR A 415 -42.11 0.71 6.96
CA THR A 415 -43.52 1.06 6.65
C THR A 415 -44.45 0.63 7.78
N VAL A 416 -44.23 -0.55 8.37
CA VAL A 416 -45.00 -1.02 9.53
C VAL A 416 -44.75 -0.12 10.75
N ALA A 417 -43.50 0.28 11.02
CA ALA A 417 -43.18 1.24 12.06
C ALA A 417 -43.83 2.61 11.79
N GLY A 418 -43.75 3.08 10.54
CA GLY A 418 -44.36 4.32 10.06
C GLY A 418 -45.88 4.38 10.23
N ALA A 419 -46.56 3.25 10.04
CA ALA A 419 -48.01 3.14 10.15
C ALA A 419 -48.50 2.97 11.61
N SER A 420 -47.67 2.42 12.50
CA SER A 420 -48.03 2.11 13.89
C SER A 420 -47.56 3.17 14.89
N MET A 421 -46.57 3.99 14.53
CA MET A 421 -45.98 5.01 15.37
C MET A 421 -46.25 6.38 14.72
N ASN A 422 -46.83 7.33 15.46
CA ASN A 422 -47.03 8.72 14.98
C ASN A 422 -45.66 9.37 14.68
N LEU A 423 -45.13 9.15 13.47
CA LEU A 423 -43.79 9.54 13.03
C LEU A 423 -43.65 11.02 12.65
N SER A 424 -44.65 11.86 12.95
CA SER A 424 -44.62 13.30 12.64
C SER A 424 -43.46 14.05 13.32
N HIS A 425 -42.86 13.47 14.36
CA HIS A 425 -41.69 14.02 15.06
C HIS A 425 -40.33 13.40 14.64
N PHE A 426 -40.32 12.45 13.69
CA PHE A 426 -39.17 11.60 13.38
C PHE A 426 -38.75 11.61 11.90
N VAL A 427 -39.40 12.41 11.05
CA VAL A 427 -38.87 12.70 9.71
C VAL A 427 -37.54 13.45 9.90
N PRO A 428 -36.40 12.98 9.33
CA PRO A 428 -35.16 13.72 9.37
C PRO A 428 -35.44 15.16 8.91
N THR A 429 -34.97 16.16 9.67
CA THR A 429 -35.17 17.58 9.31
C THR A 429 -34.85 17.77 7.83
N ALA A 430 -35.60 18.62 7.11
CA ALA A 430 -35.42 18.82 5.67
C ALA A 430 -33.94 18.97 5.27
N THR A 431 -33.12 19.60 6.11
CA THR A 431 -31.66 19.71 6.01
C THR A 431 -30.92 18.38 5.87
N VAL A 432 -31.28 17.35 6.66
CA VAL A 432 -30.67 16.02 6.61
C VAL A 432 -31.07 15.29 5.33
N LEU A 433 -32.32 15.43 4.91
CA LEU A 433 -32.81 14.92 3.61
C LEU A 433 -32.07 15.59 2.44
N TYR A 434 -31.92 16.92 2.46
CA TYR A 434 -31.14 17.66 1.45
C TYR A 434 -29.65 17.29 1.47
N LEU A 435 -29.07 17.03 2.64
CA LEU A 435 -27.68 16.58 2.75
C LEU A 435 -27.49 15.19 2.14
N ILE A 436 -28.37 14.23 2.47
CA ILE A 436 -28.33 12.87 1.90
C ILE A 436 -28.51 12.93 0.38
N ALA A 437 -29.50 13.69 -0.09
CA ALA A 437 -29.75 13.89 -1.51
C ALA A 437 -28.56 14.58 -2.21
N GLY A 438 -27.97 15.60 -1.59
CA GLY A 438 -26.80 16.32 -2.10
C GLY A 438 -25.55 15.45 -2.16
N VAL A 439 -25.31 14.60 -1.15
CA VAL A 439 -24.21 13.62 -1.16
C VAL A 439 -24.43 12.57 -2.25
N ALA A 440 -25.65 12.05 -2.39
CA ALA A 440 -25.99 11.09 -3.44
C ALA A 440 -25.79 11.70 -4.85
N LEU A 441 -26.28 12.91 -5.08
CA LEU A 441 -26.06 13.68 -6.32
C LEU A 441 -24.58 13.98 -6.55
N GLY A 442 -23.82 14.31 -5.51
CA GLY A 442 -22.38 14.52 -5.59
C GLY A 442 -21.62 13.26 -5.97
N ILE A 443 -21.98 12.10 -5.41
CA ILE A 443 -21.42 10.80 -5.78
C ILE A 443 -21.74 10.49 -7.24
N ILE A 444 -23.02 10.59 -7.64
CA ILE A 444 -23.45 10.36 -9.02
C ILE A 444 -22.73 11.30 -9.99
N GLY A 445 -22.68 12.60 -9.67
CA GLY A 445 -21.96 13.60 -10.45
C GLY A 445 -20.48 13.27 -10.58
N THR A 446 -19.80 12.88 -9.50
CA THR A 446 -18.39 12.49 -9.53
C THR A 446 -18.16 11.29 -10.46
N PHE A 447 -19.03 10.28 -10.42
CA PHE A 447 -18.97 9.13 -11.32
C PHE A 447 -19.20 9.49 -12.80
N LEU A 448 -20.03 10.49 -13.08
CA LEU A 448 -20.31 10.97 -14.44
C LEU A 448 -19.20 11.87 -14.99
N PHE A 449 -18.64 12.77 -14.17
CA PHE A 449 -17.64 13.76 -14.59
C PHE A 449 -16.21 13.21 -14.67
N VAL A 450 -15.87 12.16 -13.91
CA VAL A 450 -14.51 11.60 -13.90
C VAL A 450 -14.36 10.50 -14.97
N PRO A 451 -13.60 10.73 -16.07
CA PRO A 451 -13.55 9.79 -17.20
C PRO A 451 -12.95 8.44 -16.84
N LYS A 452 -12.02 8.40 -15.88
CA LYS A 452 -11.43 7.17 -15.36
C LYS A 452 -12.46 6.32 -14.62
N LEU A 453 -13.33 6.96 -13.85
CA LEU A 453 -14.33 6.30 -13.03
C LEU A 453 -15.46 5.74 -13.89
N ARG A 454 -15.87 6.48 -14.93
CA ARG A 454 -16.80 6.01 -15.96
C ARG A 454 -16.25 4.80 -16.74
N ARG A 455 -14.97 4.84 -17.14
CA ARG A 455 -14.34 3.69 -17.82
C ARG A 455 -14.29 2.47 -16.90
N TRP A 456 -13.87 2.66 -15.65
CA TRP A 456 -13.85 1.59 -14.64
C TRP A 456 -15.24 0.97 -14.41
N LEU A 457 -16.28 1.80 -14.30
CA LEU A 457 -17.66 1.34 -14.18
C LEU A 457 -18.08 0.49 -15.39
N ALA A 458 -17.68 0.89 -16.60
CA ALA A 458 -18.02 0.21 -17.83
C ALA A 458 -17.22 -1.09 -18.06
N THR A 459 -15.93 -1.12 -17.74
CA THR A 459 -15.04 -2.26 -18.02
C THR A 459 -15.01 -3.30 -16.90
N ASP A 460 -15.16 -2.89 -15.64
CA ASP A 460 -14.94 -3.78 -14.49
C ASP A 460 -16.22 -4.06 -13.70
N VAL A 461 -17.16 -3.10 -13.61
CA VAL A 461 -18.39 -3.26 -12.79
C VAL A 461 -19.55 -3.80 -13.62
N ARG A 462 -19.79 -3.26 -14.82
CA ARG A 462 -20.92 -3.67 -15.67
C ARG A 462 -20.90 -5.16 -16.05
N PRO A 463 -19.77 -5.79 -16.41
CA PRO A 463 -19.74 -7.22 -16.71
C PRO A 463 -20.10 -8.07 -15.49
N LYS A 464 -19.58 -7.72 -14.30
CA LYS A 464 -19.89 -8.42 -13.04
C LYS A 464 -21.35 -8.28 -12.64
N LEU A 465 -21.94 -7.09 -12.84
CA LEU A 465 -23.36 -6.88 -12.57
C LEU A 465 -24.22 -7.73 -13.52
N LYS A 466 -23.82 -7.84 -14.80
CA LYS A 466 -24.53 -8.68 -15.78
C LYS A 466 -24.48 -10.16 -15.41
N GLU A 467 -23.31 -10.64 -14.95
CA GLU A 467 -23.13 -12.01 -14.45
C GLU A 467 -24.07 -12.29 -13.28
N VAL A 468 -24.01 -11.46 -12.22
CA VAL A 468 -24.91 -11.56 -11.05
C VAL A 468 -26.39 -11.54 -11.46
N THR A 469 -26.80 -10.65 -12.37
CA THR A 469 -28.20 -10.62 -12.82
C THR A 469 -28.62 -11.87 -13.58
N THR A 470 -27.68 -12.50 -14.31
CA THR A 470 -27.95 -13.74 -15.04
C THR A 470 -28.17 -14.88 -14.05
N ASP A 471 -27.29 -14.99 -13.05
CA ASP A 471 -27.38 -16.01 -12.00
C ASP A 471 -28.65 -15.84 -11.15
N LEU A 472 -29.05 -14.60 -10.83
CA LEU A 472 -30.30 -14.32 -10.13
C LEU A 472 -31.53 -14.77 -10.94
N VAL A 473 -31.52 -14.58 -12.26
CA VAL A 473 -32.62 -15.02 -13.13
C VAL A 473 -32.65 -16.54 -13.24
N GLU A 474 -31.49 -17.19 -13.28
CA GLU A 474 -31.38 -18.65 -13.31
C GLU A 474 -31.91 -19.26 -12.01
N VAL A 475 -31.49 -18.74 -10.85
CA VAL A 475 -31.98 -19.18 -9.53
C VAL A 475 -33.46 -18.89 -9.35
N ALA A 476 -33.98 -17.80 -9.92
CA ALA A 476 -35.40 -17.50 -9.90
C ALA A 476 -36.26 -18.51 -10.67
N ARG A 477 -35.67 -19.32 -11.57
CA ARG A 477 -36.35 -20.43 -12.24
C ARG A 477 -36.40 -21.70 -11.39
N GLU A 478 -35.66 -21.75 -10.28
CA GLU A 478 -35.62 -22.86 -9.33
C GLU A 478 -36.26 -22.45 -7.99
N PRO A 479 -37.60 -22.51 -7.85
CA PRO A 479 -38.32 -21.88 -6.75
C PRO A 479 -37.97 -22.45 -5.36
N GLN A 480 -37.65 -23.74 -5.28
CA GLN A 480 -37.21 -24.37 -4.02
C GLN A 480 -35.86 -23.81 -3.55
N ARG A 481 -34.92 -23.66 -4.49
CA ARG A 481 -33.59 -23.15 -4.23
C ARG A 481 -33.63 -21.66 -3.88
N LEU A 482 -34.38 -20.86 -4.65
CA LEU A 482 -34.62 -19.45 -4.32
C LEU A 482 -35.26 -19.32 -2.94
N GLY A 483 -36.26 -20.16 -2.63
CA GLY A 483 -36.91 -20.19 -1.32
C GLY A 483 -35.92 -20.42 -0.18
N LEU A 484 -34.99 -21.37 -0.32
CA LEU A 484 -33.97 -21.64 0.69
C LEU A 484 -32.99 -20.46 0.88
N ILE A 485 -32.56 -19.82 -0.21
CA ILE A 485 -31.66 -18.65 -0.16
C ILE A 485 -32.38 -17.47 0.50
N VAL A 486 -33.61 -17.18 0.09
CA VAL A 486 -34.44 -16.11 0.65
C VAL A 486 -34.70 -16.34 2.14
N LEU A 487 -35.08 -17.55 2.53
CA LEU A 487 -35.32 -17.90 3.94
C LEU A 487 -34.03 -17.82 4.76
N GLY A 488 -32.89 -18.27 4.23
CA GLY A 488 -31.60 -18.15 4.88
C GLY A 488 -31.19 -16.68 5.10
N CYS A 489 -31.30 -15.84 4.07
CA CYS A 489 -30.97 -14.41 4.13
C CYS A 489 -31.96 -13.59 4.99
N ALA A 490 -33.25 -13.89 4.93
CA ALA A 490 -34.24 -13.28 5.80
C ALA A 490 -34.03 -13.72 7.25
N GLY A 491 -33.78 -15.02 7.47
CA GLY A 491 -33.54 -15.61 8.78
C GLY A 491 -32.28 -15.06 9.46
N THR A 492 -31.20 -14.80 8.72
CA THR A 492 -30.01 -14.14 9.27
C THR A 492 -30.31 -12.70 9.69
N THR A 493 -31.03 -11.95 8.85
CA THR A 493 -31.36 -10.53 9.10
C THR A 493 -32.34 -10.39 10.28
N LEU A 494 -33.43 -11.15 10.28
CA LEU A 494 -34.41 -11.16 11.36
C LEU A 494 -33.85 -11.79 12.63
N GLY A 495 -32.99 -12.80 12.51
CA GLY A 495 -32.30 -13.40 13.65
C GLY A 495 -31.37 -12.41 14.34
N ALA A 496 -30.65 -11.57 13.58
CA ALA A 496 -29.87 -10.47 14.17
C ALA A 496 -30.76 -9.46 14.92
N ALA A 497 -31.90 -9.07 14.35
CA ALA A 497 -32.87 -8.19 15.00
C ALA A 497 -33.48 -8.83 16.27
N LEU A 498 -33.81 -10.11 16.20
CA LEU A 498 -34.38 -10.87 17.31
C LEU A 498 -33.36 -11.10 18.44
N ALA A 499 -32.08 -11.31 18.11
CA ALA A 499 -31.00 -11.36 19.09
C ALA A 499 -30.83 -10.02 19.82
N LEU A 500 -30.98 -8.89 19.13
CA LEU A 500 -30.98 -7.58 19.80
C LEU A 500 -32.23 -7.39 20.65
N TRP A 501 -33.41 -7.77 20.14
CA TRP A 501 -34.68 -7.62 20.87
C TRP A 501 -34.70 -8.45 22.15
N THR A 502 -34.29 -9.71 22.09
CA THR A 502 -34.12 -10.57 23.28
C THR A 502 -33.08 -10.01 24.25
N SER A 503 -32.03 -9.35 23.75
CA SER A 503 -31.08 -8.66 24.63
C SER A 503 -31.71 -7.46 25.33
N VAL A 504 -32.63 -6.73 24.67
CA VAL A 504 -33.41 -5.64 25.29
C VAL A 504 -34.36 -6.16 26.35
N GLU A 505 -35.08 -7.26 26.07
CA GLU A 505 -35.95 -7.93 27.04
C GLU A 505 -35.18 -8.47 28.25
N ALA A 506 -33.92 -8.88 28.07
CA ALA A 506 -33.08 -9.35 29.17
C ALA A 506 -32.80 -8.28 30.25
N PHE A 507 -32.90 -6.99 29.92
CA PHE A 507 -32.62 -5.86 30.82
C PHE A 507 -33.86 -5.02 31.17
N GLY A 508 -35.06 -5.55 30.97
CA GLY A 508 -36.32 -4.89 31.36
C GLY A 508 -37.16 -4.35 30.22
N GLY A 509 -36.79 -4.63 28.97
CA GLY A 509 -37.63 -4.37 27.80
C GLY A 509 -37.76 -2.89 27.43
N GLY A 510 -38.92 -2.51 26.88
CA GLY A 510 -39.25 -1.12 26.55
C GLY A 510 -39.11 -0.75 25.07
N ALA A 511 -38.88 -1.72 24.18
CA ALA A 511 -38.93 -1.52 22.73
C ALA A 511 -39.71 -2.63 22.04
N SER A 512 -40.55 -2.25 21.07
CA SER A 512 -41.26 -3.24 20.25
C SER A 512 -40.27 -4.00 19.34
N PHE A 513 -40.60 -5.23 18.95
CA PHE A 513 -39.80 -5.99 18.00
C PHE A 513 -39.60 -5.23 16.67
N VAL A 514 -40.64 -4.51 16.21
CA VAL A 514 -40.59 -3.69 15.00
C VAL A 514 -39.54 -2.58 15.14
N THR A 515 -39.56 -1.87 16.27
CA THR A 515 -38.59 -0.82 16.59
C THR A 515 -37.16 -1.35 16.58
N VAL A 516 -36.91 -2.45 17.28
CA VAL A 516 -35.57 -3.05 17.36
C VAL A 516 -35.10 -3.56 16.00
N THR A 517 -36.02 -4.06 15.17
CA THR A 517 -35.71 -4.49 13.80
C THR A 517 -35.26 -3.33 12.93
N VAL A 518 -35.98 -2.20 12.95
CA VAL A 518 -35.57 -0.98 12.22
C VAL A 518 -34.21 -0.48 12.72
N VAL A 519 -34.00 -0.41 14.04
CA VAL A 519 -32.72 0.00 14.63
C VAL A 519 -31.58 -0.92 14.20
N THR A 520 -31.80 -2.24 14.22
CA THR A 520 -30.79 -3.23 13.83
C THR A 520 -30.42 -3.08 12.36
N MET A 521 -31.42 -2.91 11.48
CA MET A 521 -31.19 -2.79 10.05
C MET A 521 -30.50 -1.48 9.66
N VAL A 522 -30.95 -0.35 10.20
CA VAL A 522 -30.33 0.97 9.97
C VAL A 522 -28.93 0.99 10.59
N GLY A 523 -28.79 0.53 11.83
CA GLY A 523 -27.52 0.49 12.54
C GLY A 523 -26.50 -0.42 11.86
N GLY A 524 -26.92 -1.59 11.37
CA GLY A 524 -26.10 -2.50 10.58
C GLY A 524 -25.61 -1.88 9.27
N THR A 525 -26.48 -1.17 8.55
CA THR A 525 -26.10 -0.46 7.32
C THR A 525 -25.09 0.66 7.61
N LEU A 526 -25.34 1.49 8.63
CA LEU A 526 -24.41 2.54 9.03
C LEU A 526 -23.05 2.00 9.47
N ALA A 527 -23.04 0.91 10.23
CA ALA A 527 -21.83 0.28 10.70
C ALA A 527 -21.01 -0.38 9.57
N SER A 528 -21.66 -0.91 8.54
CA SER A 528 -20.97 -1.49 7.37
C SER A 528 -20.17 -0.46 6.56
N ALA A 529 -20.53 0.82 6.66
CA ALA A 529 -19.80 1.92 6.03
C ALA A 529 -18.57 2.35 6.83
N ALA A 530 -18.43 1.93 8.09
CA ALA A 530 -17.29 2.28 8.93
C ALA A 530 -16.08 1.39 8.56
N PRO A 531 -14.88 1.97 8.33
CA PRO A 531 -13.68 1.21 7.96
C PRO A 531 -13.04 0.47 9.15
N THR A 532 -13.81 0.14 10.19
CA THR A 532 -13.34 -0.51 11.42
C THR A 532 -13.47 -2.03 11.33
N PRO A 533 -12.44 -2.82 11.67
CA PRO A 533 -12.53 -4.28 11.76
C PRO A 533 -13.70 -4.71 12.66
N GLY A 534 -14.58 -5.59 12.16
CA GLY A 534 -15.74 -6.09 12.91
C GLY A 534 -16.82 -5.05 13.27
N GLY A 535 -16.73 -3.83 12.70
CA GLY A 535 -17.63 -2.73 13.04
C GLY A 535 -17.54 -2.28 14.50
N VAL A 536 -16.49 -2.67 15.22
CA VAL A 536 -16.37 -2.40 16.67
C VAL A 536 -16.38 -0.90 16.92
N GLY A 537 -17.25 -0.48 17.82
CA GLY A 537 -17.53 0.91 18.17
C GLY A 537 -18.60 1.55 17.29
N ALA A 538 -18.57 1.30 15.98
CA ALA A 538 -19.54 1.86 15.04
C ALA A 538 -20.92 1.19 15.18
N VAL A 539 -20.96 -0.15 15.27
CA VAL A 539 -22.19 -0.92 15.49
C VAL A 539 -22.83 -0.51 16.82
N GLU A 540 -22.03 -0.48 17.89
CA GLU A 540 -22.50 -0.17 19.23
C GLU A 540 -23.07 1.25 19.30
N ALA A 541 -22.36 2.24 18.77
CA ALA A 541 -22.85 3.62 18.73
C ALA A 541 -24.15 3.76 17.92
N ALA A 542 -24.22 3.09 16.76
CA ALA A 542 -25.41 3.14 15.91
C ALA A 542 -26.63 2.47 16.56
N LEU A 543 -26.46 1.31 17.20
CA LEU A 543 -27.53 0.61 17.88
C LEU A 543 -27.97 1.31 19.17
N ILE A 544 -27.03 1.79 20.00
CA ILE A 544 -27.35 2.55 21.21
C ILE A 544 -28.06 3.85 20.85
N GLY A 545 -27.54 4.60 19.87
CA GLY A 545 -28.15 5.82 19.38
C GLY A 545 -29.53 5.57 18.76
N GLY A 546 -29.69 4.48 18.00
CA GLY A 546 -30.97 4.06 17.46
C GLY A 546 -32.00 3.74 18.54
N LEU A 547 -31.65 2.89 19.53
CA LEU A 547 -32.54 2.56 20.64
C LEU A 547 -32.92 3.81 21.45
N ALA A 548 -31.95 4.69 21.73
CA ALA A 548 -32.21 5.95 22.41
C ALA A 548 -33.15 6.87 21.61
N ALA A 549 -33.00 6.91 20.29
CA ALA A 549 -33.90 7.67 19.41
C ALA A 549 -35.35 7.16 19.48
N PHE A 550 -35.55 5.86 19.73
CA PHE A 550 -36.86 5.28 19.96
C PHE A 550 -37.29 5.26 21.44
N GLY A 551 -36.63 6.03 22.30
CA GLY A 551 -37.04 6.25 23.68
C GLY A 551 -36.58 5.18 24.68
N VAL A 552 -35.70 4.25 24.28
CA VAL A 552 -35.14 3.25 25.21
C VAL A 552 -34.18 3.94 26.18
N PRO A 553 -34.39 3.81 27.51
CA PRO A 553 -33.50 4.43 28.49
C PRO A 553 -32.05 3.93 28.34
N PRO A 554 -31.03 4.79 28.51
CA PRO A 554 -29.63 4.38 28.41
C PRO A 554 -29.23 3.24 29.35
N ALA A 555 -29.87 3.17 30.53
CA ALA A 555 -29.69 2.10 31.51
C ALA A 555 -30.08 0.71 30.99
N VAL A 556 -30.96 0.63 29.99
CA VAL A 556 -31.36 -0.61 29.30
C VAL A 556 -30.62 -0.74 27.98
N GLY A 557 -30.58 0.33 27.17
CA GLY A 557 -30.02 0.30 25.81
C GLY A 557 -28.54 -0.08 25.76
N LEU A 558 -27.71 0.49 26.64
CA LEU A 558 -26.27 0.19 26.69
C LEU A 558 -25.99 -1.29 27.00
N PRO A 559 -26.45 -1.87 28.13
CA PRO A 559 -26.18 -3.27 28.42
C PRO A 559 -26.84 -4.23 27.42
N SER A 560 -27.98 -3.88 26.84
CA SER A 560 -28.63 -4.69 25.80
C SER A 560 -27.79 -4.81 24.54
N VAL A 561 -27.21 -3.69 24.06
CA VAL A 561 -26.33 -3.71 22.88
C VAL A 561 -25.03 -4.46 23.20
N LEU A 562 -24.47 -4.31 24.40
CA LEU A 562 -23.29 -5.06 24.81
C LEU A 562 -23.57 -6.57 24.86
N LEU A 563 -24.69 -6.99 25.45
CA LEU A 563 -25.11 -8.39 25.46
C LEU A 563 -25.31 -8.91 24.03
N TYR A 564 -26.00 -8.16 23.18
CA TYR A 564 -26.16 -8.49 21.76
C TYR A 564 -24.81 -8.72 21.08
N ARG A 565 -23.81 -7.86 21.33
CA ARG A 565 -22.45 -8.02 20.77
C ARG A 565 -21.72 -9.22 21.35
N VAL A 566 -21.89 -9.52 22.63
CA VAL A 566 -21.34 -10.74 23.24
C VAL A 566 -21.89 -11.97 22.52
N LEU A 567 -23.21 -12.02 22.30
CA LEU A 567 -23.90 -13.16 21.69
C LEU A 567 -23.57 -13.32 20.19
N THR A 568 -23.55 -12.23 19.43
CA THR A 568 -23.48 -12.27 17.96
C THR A 568 -22.10 -12.04 17.38
N CYS A 569 -21.18 -11.45 18.15
CA CYS A 569 -19.84 -11.10 17.67
C CYS A 569 -18.74 -11.76 18.52
N TRP A 570 -18.64 -11.43 19.81
CA TRP A 570 -17.49 -11.84 20.61
C TRP A 570 -17.42 -13.34 20.85
N LEU A 571 -18.48 -13.97 21.35
CA LEU A 571 -18.52 -15.42 21.58
C LEU A 571 -18.27 -16.21 20.28
N PRO A 572 -18.93 -15.89 19.15
CA PRO A 572 -18.63 -16.53 17.88
C PRO A 572 -17.21 -16.30 17.34
N VAL A 573 -16.62 -15.13 17.54
CA VAL A 573 -15.21 -14.86 17.16
C VAL A 573 -14.27 -15.75 17.96
N PHE A 574 -14.49 -15.88 19.27
CA PHE A 574 -13.72 -16.79 20.12
C PHE A 574 -13.87 -18.26 19.69
N ALA A 575 -15.08 -18.69 19.35
CA ALA A 575 -15.34 -20.04 18.84
C ALA A 575 -14.83 -20.25 17.40
N GLY A 576 -14.83 -19.21 16.57
CA GLY A 576 -14.45 -19.26 15.17
C GLY A 576 -12.95 -19.45 14.96
N TRP A 577 -12.10 -18.94 15.85
CA TRP A 577 -10.64 -19.14 15.79
C TRP A 577 -10.19 -20.61 15.85
N PRO A 578 -10.61 -21.43 16.83
CA PRO A 578 -10.25 -22.85 16.85
C PRO A 578 -10.89 -23.62 15.69
N VAL A 579 -12.11 -23.27 15.27
CA VAL A 579 -12.76 -23.87 14.10
C VAL A 579 -11.98 -23.56 12.82
N MET A 580 -11.51 -22.32 12.64
CA MET A 580 -10.67 -21.94 11.50
C MET A 580 -9.38 -22.78 11.48
N ARG A 581 -8.71 -22.94 12.63
CA ARG A 581 -7.52 -23.81 12.73
C ARG A 581 -7.83 -25.26 12.38
N TRP A 582 -8.98 -25.78 12.82
CA TRP A 582 -9.42 -27.13 12.46
C TRP A 582 -9.70 -27.26 10.95
N LEU A 583 -10.35 -26.27 10.34
CA LEU A 583 -10.57 -26.24 8.88
C LEU A 583 -9.26 -26.23 8.11
N THR A 584 -8.27 -25.43 8.53
CA THR A 584 -6.93 -25.39 7.91
C THR A 584 -6.19 -26.72 8.04
N ARG A 585 -6.24 -27.36 9.22
CA ARG A 585 -5.58 -28.65 9.46
C ARG A 585 -6.14 -29.79 8.61
N ASN A 586 -7.43 -29.73 8.28
CA ASN A 586 -8.11 -30.73 7.45
C ASN A 586 -8.17 -30.32 5.96
N GLU A 587 -7.36 -29.33 5.54
CA GLU A 587 -7.29 -28.82 4.16
C GLU A 587 -8.63 -28.39 3.54
N MET A 588 -9.59 -27.97 4.38
CA MET A 588 -10.90 -27.50 3.91
C MET A 588 -10.90 -26.01 3.55
N ILE A 589 -9.86 -25.25 3.93
CA ILE A 589 -9.64 -23.84 3.59
C ILE A 589 -8.16 -23.56 3.34
#